data_AF-A0A0F4LM72-F1
#
_entry.id   AF-A0A0F4LM72-F1
#
_cell.length_a   1.000
_cell.length_b   1.000
_cell.length_c   1.000
_cell.angle_alpha   90.00
_cell.angle_beta   90.00
_cell.angle_gamma   90.00
#
_symmetry.space_group_name_H-M   'P 1'
#
loop_
_entity.id
_entity.type
_entity.pdbx_description
1 polymer ?
#
loop_
_entity_poly.entity_id
_entity_poly.type
_entity_poly.pdbx_seq_one_letter_code
_entity_poly.pdbx_strand_id
1 'polypeptide(L)'
;MEQMKQILIIGNGFDLECGLESTFKNFFNWRFNTVYKQYIQYNRDYISRNNSISWKDGSHGFEKLNSEKALVELIEKSLDGLLLKELDIPFWDCVFILAKFYLSKTQLNQWCDVENIIYNVISFAFEGKYRFKDFKTNLRFSEAQEKWDYLRSKNGPVQPLITKSFIRSRCKATFKNDIKLLSKQSGTSRLKKTEYLLTQLYEFEDRFADFINHQMHIKKGAYESAAKNLIYFLTSIAYGNLDVLSFNYSLNRSFANSLFSKDTDIYLGSWCNIHGVANKFESEFPNKNHWRPIFGIDNHDISDKKTSEDPRIMFTKSYRLLDNNIFSLTSSEHASYSGTDLITVYGHSLNRADYSYFETIFDENNLYNSKTKLQVYYNGKENDIEEKHNCITNVVNLLNNYGQTLGDTHGENIVNKMILENRLEVLPNENLKEIKAYFE
;
A
#
# COMPACT_ATOMS: atom_id res chain seq x y z
N MET A 1 24.55 0.27 31.93
CA MET A 1 24.06 -0.47 30.74
C MET A 1 24.72 0.17 29.54
N GLU A 2 25.13 -0.62 28.56
CA GLU A 2 25.79 -0.10 27.35
C GLU A 2 24.74 0.56 26.46
N GLN A 3 25.03 1.76 25.95
CA GLN A 3 24.13 2.47 25.06
C GLN A 3 23.99 1.69 23.75
N MET A 4 22.76 1.47 23.32
CA MET A 4 22.42 0.62 22.20
C MET A 4 21.71 1.43 21.12
N LYS A 5 22.07 1.18 19.87
CA LYS A 5 21.39 1.76 18.71
C LYS A 5 20.43 0.73 18.12
N GLN A 6 19.16 1.11 18.00
CA GLN A 6 18.10 0.25 17.46
C GLN A 6 17.46 0.88 16.23
N ILE A 7 17.21 0.05 15.21
CA ILE A 7 16.28 0.35 14.12
C ILE A 7 14.98 -0.42 14.37
N LEU A 8 13.88 0.30 14.45
CA LEU A 8 12.55 -0.27 14.53
C LEU A 8 11.83 -0.15 13.18
N ILE A 9 11.58 -1.27 12.53
CA ILE A 9 10.84 -1.37 11.27
C ILE A 9 9.41 -1.81 11.57
N ILE A 10 8.43 -0.94 11.32
CA ILE A 10 7.00 -1.23 11.56
C ILE A 10 6.21 -1.32 10.26
N GLY A 11 5.43 -2.39 10.11
CA GLY A 11 4.49 -2.60 9.01
C GLY A 11 3.03 -2.57 9.45
N ASN A 12 2.11 -2.80 8.50
CA ASN A 12 0.67 -2.62 8.71
C ASN A 12 0.10 -3.50 9.85
N GLY A 13 0.77 -4.60 10.20
CA GLY A 13 0.43 -5.41 11.37
C GLY A 13 0.55 -4.66 12.71
N PHE A 14 1.39 -3.63 12.79
CA PHE A 14 1.46 -2.72 13.94
C PHE A 14 0.13 -1.99 14.17
N ASP A 15 -0.43 -1.41 13.10
CA ASP A 15 -1.71 -0.70 13.17
C ASP A 15 -2.85 -1.63 13.56
N LEU A 16 -2.86 -2.84 12.96
CA LEU A 16 -3.84 -3.88 13.26
C LEU A 16 -3.79 -4.34 14.72
N GLU A 17 -2.60 -4.56 15.27
CA GLU A 17 -2.44 -4.93 16.69
C GLU A 17 -2.92 -3.80 17.61
N CYS A 18 -2.70 -2.54 17.21
CA CYS A 18 -3.22 -1.38 17.94
C CYS A 18 -4.72 -1.13 17.70
N GLY A 19 -5.40 -2.05 16.98
CA GLY A 19 -6.84 -2.03 16.75
C GLY A 19 -7.29 -1.07 15.64
N LEU A 20 -6.38 -0.57 14.80
CA LEU A 20 -6.70 0.29 13.66
C LEU A 20 -6.92 -0.55 12.41
N GLU A 21 -8.07 -0.41 11.76
CA GLU A 21 -8.45 -1.17 10.57
C GLU A 21 -7.80 -0.62 9.28
N SER A 22 -6.48 -0.58 9.20
CA SER A 22 -5.71 0.12 8.15
C SER A 22 -5.52 -0.64 6.83
N THR A 23 -6.07 -1.85 6.68
CA THR A 23 -5.85 -2.66 5.46
C THR A 23 -6.56 -2.10 4.22
N PHE A 24 -6.02 -2.40 3.03
CA PHE A 24 -6.70 -2.12 1.77
C PHE A 24 -8.07 -2.77 1.66
N LYS A 25 -8.23 -3.98 2.21
CA LYS A 25 -9.53 -4.65 2.28
C LYS A 25 -10.56 -3.76 2.98
N ASN A 26 -10.20 -3.22 4.15
CA ASN A 26 -11.08 -2.34 4.93
C ASN A 26 -11.33 -1.03 4.20
N PHE A 27 -10.30 -0.44 3.60
CA PHE A 27 -10.44 0.76 2.77
C PHE A 27 -11.40 0.55 1.59
N PHE A 28 -11.21 -0.49 0.78
CA PHE A 28 -12.06 -0.75 -0.38
C PHE A 28 -13.49 -1.08 0.04
N ASN A 29 -13.69 -1.79 1.14
CA ASN A 29 -15.02 -2.03 1.70
C ASN A 29 -15.68 -0.71 2.13
N TRP A 30 -14.96 0.15 2.85
CA TRP A 30 -15.46 1.47 3.23
C TRP A 30 -15.78 2.33 2.00
N ARG A 31 -14.83 2.45 1.06
CA ARG A 31 -14.97 3.33 -0.10
C ARG A 31 -16.08 2.87 -1.03
N PHE A 32 -16.16 1.58 -1.36
CA PHE A 32 -17.19 1.09 -2.28
C PHE A 32 -18.58 1.15 -1.67
N ASN A 33 -18.71 0.92 -0.36
CA ASN A 33 -19.97 1.15 0.34
C ASN A 33 -20.37 2.62 0.33
N THR A 34 -19.43 3.55 0.49
CA THR A 34 -19.68 4.99 0.39
C THR A 34 -20.17 5.37 -1.01
N VAL A 35 -19.48 4.92 -2.05
CA VAL A 35 -19.88 5.17 -3.45
C VAL A 35 -21.26 4.57 -3.74
N TYR A 36 -21.52 3.36 -3.26
CA TYR A 36 -22.82 2.70 -3.44
C TYR A 36 -23.95 3.50 -2.77
N LYS A 37 -23.75 3.97 -1.54
CA LYS A 37 -24.72 4.81 -0.83
C LYS A 37 -24.99 6.12 -1.56
N GLN A 38 -23.94 6.78 -2.07
CA GLN A 38 -24.07 8.00 -2.88
C GLN A 38 -24.91 7.76 -4.14
N TYR A 39 -24.64 6.67 -4.85
CA TYR A 39 -25.40 6.29 -6.05
C TYR A 39 -26.88 6.00 -5.75
N ILE A 40 -27.17 5.26 -4.67
CA ILE A 40 -28.56 5.00 -4.27
C ILE A 40 -29.28 6.30 -3.88
N GLN A 41 -28.61 7.20 -3.15
CA GLN A 41 -29.18 8.50 -2.79
C GLN A 41 -29.47 9.34 -4.03
N TYR A 42 -28.53 9.44 -4.96
CA TYR A 42 -28.71 10.15 -6.22
C TYR A 42 -29.93 9.64 -7.01
N ASN A 43 -30.09 8.31 -7.13
CA ASN A 43 -31.26 7.74 -7.82
C ASN A 43 -32.58 8.09 -7.12
N ARG A 44 -32.62 8.06 -5.77
CA ARG A 44 -33.80 8.48 -5.01
C ARG A 44 -34.16 9.94 -5.27
N ASP A 45 -33.15 10.81 -5.25
CA ASP A 45 -33.33 12.25 -5.47
C ASP A 45 -33.80 12.52 -6.91
N TYR A 46 -33.20 11.87 -7.91
CA TYR A 46 -33.60 11.97 -9.30
C TYR A 46 -35.06 11.53 -9.53
N ILE A 47 -35.48 10.42 -8.90
CA ILE A 47 -36.86 9.94 -8.98
C ILE A 47 -37.83 10.94 -8.33
N SER A 48 -37.49 11.46 -7.14
CA SER A 48 -38.34 12.41 -6.42
C SER A 48 -38.58 13.72 -7.17
N ARG A 49 -37.58 14.17 -7.96
CA ARG A 49 -37.64 15.41 -8.75
C ARG A 49 -38.44 15.26 -10.05
N ASN A 50 -38.55 14.05 -10.59
CA ASN A 50 -39.11 13.77 -11.93
C ASN A 50 -40.49 13.08 -11.89
N ASN A 51 -41.32 13.37 -10.88
CA ASN A 51 -42.64 12.76 -10.62
C ASN A 51 -43.58 12.62 -11.85
N SER A 52 -43.43 11.55 -12.63
CA SER A 52 -44.46 11.02 -13.55
C SER A 52 -44.20 9.58 -14.02
N ILE A 53 -43.68 8.69 -13.17
CA ILE A 53 -43.82 7.24 -13.37
C ILE A 53 -44.12 6.61 -12.01
N SER A 54 -45.38 6.16 -11.83
CA SER A 54 -45.71 5.27 -10.72
C SER A 54 -44.95 3.96 -10.94
N TRP A 55 -43.90 3.73 -10.17
CA TRP A 55 -43.40 2.37 -9.97
C TRP A 55 -44.43 1.62 -9.12
N LYS A 56 -45.45 1.05 -9.78
CA LYS A 56 -46.11 -0.13 -9.23
C LYS A 56 -45.16 -1.30 -9.48
N ASP A 57 -44.74 -1.96 -8.42
CA ASP A 57 -43.79 -3.09 -8.37
C ASP A 57 -42.37 -2.83 -8.89
N GLY A 58 -41.47 -2.44 -7.98
CA GLY A 58 -40.04 -2.33 -8.26
C GLY A 58 -39.11 -2.42 -7.04
N SER A 59 -39.64 -2.53 -5.81
CA SER A 59 -38.83 -2.79 -4.61
C SER A 59 -38.01 -4.07 -4.70
N HIS A 60 -38.32 -4.95 -5.65
CA HIS A 60 -37.62 -6.22 -5.86
C HIS A 60 -36.39 -6.14 -6.79
N GLY A 61 -36.07 -4.98 -7.39
CA GLY A 61 -34.99 -4.85 -8.38
C GLY A 61 -33.63 -4.42 -7.80
N PHE A 62 -33.63 -3.46 -6.86
CA PHE A 62 -32.39 -2.97 -6.23
C PHE A 62 -32.06 -3.71 -4.92
N GLU A 63 -33.04 -4.29 -4.22
CA GLU A 63 -32.79 -5.08 -3.02
C GLU A 63 -32.12 -6.44 -3.32
N LYS A 64 -32.08 -6.87 -4.58
CA LYS A 64 -31.50 -8.15 -5.03
C LYS A 64 -30.16 -8.04 -5.75
N LEU A 65 -29.69 -6.83 -6.10
CA LEU A 65 -28.42 -6.66 -6.79
C LEU A 65 -27.30 -6.53 -5.75
N ASN A 66 -26.31 -7.43 -5.81
CA ASN A 66 -25.10 -7.26 -5.00
C ASN A 66 -24.52 -5.85 -5.27
N SER A 67 -24.21 -5.09 -4.22
CA SER A 67 -23.63 -3.74 -4.27
C SER A 67 -22.52 -3.60 -5.33
N GLU A 68 -21.68 -4.62 -5.49
CA GLU A 68 -20.61 -4.66 -6.49
C GLU A 68 -21.14 -4.65 -7.94
N LYS A 69 -22.21 -5.41 -8.22
CA LYS A 69 -22.85 -5.44 -9.55
C LYS A 69 -23.48 -4.07 -9.87
N ALA A 70 -24.11 -3.44 -8.89
CA ALA A 70 -24.71 -2.11 -9.06
C ALA A 70 -23.66 -1.05 -9.42
N LEU A 71 -22.49 -1.09 -8.75
CA LEU A 71 -21.39 -0.18 -9.03
C LEU A 71 -20.76 -0.42 -10.41
N VAL A 72 -20.62 -1.69 -10.81
CA VAL A 72 -20.17 -2.01 -12.17
C VAL A 72 -21.17 -1.49 -13.20
N GLU A 73 -22.47 -1.72 -13.01
CA GLU A 73 -23.49 -1.19 -13.92
C GLU A 73 -23.47 0.34 -14.01
N LEU A 74 -23.28 1.04 -12.88
CA LEU A 74 -23.11 2.49 -12.85
C LEU A 74 -21.94 2.91 -13.74
N ILE A 75 -20.77 2.29 -13.56
CA ILE A 75 -19.57 2.60 -14.36
C ILE A 75 -19.82 2.28 -15.85
N GLU A 76 -20.48 1.17 -16.15
CA GLU A 76 -20.77 0.74 -17.53
C GLU A 76 -21.79 1.64 -18.25
N LYS A 77 -22.80 2.16 -17.53
CA LYS A 77 -23.85 3.04 -18.07
C LYS A 77 -23.41 4.50 -18.18
N SER A 78 -22.39 4.92 -17.41
CA SER A 78 -21.85 6.30 -17.41
C SER A 78 -20.94 6.57 -18.62
N LEU A 79 -21.52 6.51 -19.82
CA LEU A 79 -20.80 6.57 -21.10
C LEU A 79 -20.07 7.90 -21.38
N ASP A 80 -20.53 9.00 -20.80
CA ASP A 80 -19.98 10.36 -20.94
C ASP A 80 -19.16 10.84 -19.73
N GLY A 81 -19.16 10.05 -18.64
CA GLY A 81 -18.49 10.38 -17.38
C GLY A 81 -19.16 11.47 -16.55
N LEU A 82 -20.28 12.07 -16.98
CA LEU A 82 -20.93 13.17 -16.26
C LEU A 82 -21.48 12.70 -14.91
N LEU A 83 -22.17 11.55 -14.90
CA LEU A 83 -22.72 10.96 -13.69
C LEU A 83 -21.63 10.59 -12.66
N LEU A 84 -20.47 10.12 -13.11
CA LEU A 84 -19.37 9.79 -12.21
C LEU A 84 -18.74 11.04 -11.60
N LYS A 85 -18.63 12.12 -12.37
CA LYS A 85 -18.18 13.43 -11.85
C LYS A 85 -19.16 14.00 -10.84
N GLU A 86 -20.47 13.90 -11.12
CA GLU A 86 -21.52 14.34 -10.19
C GLU A 86 -21.51 13.55 -8.87
N LEU A 87 -21.16 12.27 -8.93
CA LEU A 87 -21.03 11.40 -7.77
C LEU A 87 -19.65 11.42 -7.09
N ASP A 88 -18.72 12.27 -7.56
CA ASP A 88 -17.33 12.32 -7.07
C ASP A 88 -16.64 10.94 -7.09
N ILE A 89 -16.72 10.26 -8.24
CA ILE A 89 -16.10 8.96 -8.51
C ILE A 89 -14.98 9.14 -9.56
N PRO A 90 -13.71 9.18 -9.14
CA PRO A 90 -12.56 9.42 -9.98
C PRO A 90 -12.11 8.16 -10.67
N PHE A 91 -11.10 8.34 -11.51
CA PHE A 91 -10.53 7.31 -12.34
C PHE A 91 -10.13 6.04 -11.57
N TRP A 92 -9.34 6.17 -10.51
CA TRP A 92 -8.82 5.00 -9.80
C TRP A 92 -9.89 4.24 -9.02
N ASP A 93 -10.92 4.91 -8.50
CA ASP A 93 -12.08 4.22 -7.91
C ASP A 93 -12.76 3.32 -8.94
N CYS A 94 -12.97 3.83 -10.16
CA CYS A 94 -13.56 3.03 -11.23
C CYS A 94 -12.69 1.81 -11.54
N VAL A 95 -11.36 2.01 -11.64
CA VAL A 95 -10.41 0.92 -11.87
C VAL A 95 -10.51 -0.14 -10.77
N PHE A 96 -10.49 0.26 -9.49
CA PHE A 96 -10.49 -0.70 -8.38
C PHE A 96 -11.86 -1.37 -8.16
N ILE A 97 -12.98 -0.68 -8.41
CA ILE A 97 -14.33 -1.27 -8.39
C ILE A 97 -14.41 -2.38 -9.45
N LEU A 98 -13.99 -2.07 -10.68
CA LEU A 98 -13.98 -3.07 -11.75
C LEU A 98 -13.01 -4.20 -11.39
N ALA A 99 -11.83 -3.90 -10.86
CA ALA A 99 -10.85 -4.92 -10.44
C ALA A 99 -11.46 -5.87 -9.40
N LYS A 100 -12.20 -5.35 -8.40
CA LYS A 100 -12.89 -6.18 -7.39
C LYS A 100 -13.89 -7.14 -7.98
N PHE A 101 -14.61 -6.69 -9.00
CA PHE A 101 -15.62 -7.51 -9.64
C PHE A 101 -15.02 -8.63 -10.51
N TYR A 102 -13.92 -8.34 -11.21
CA TYR A 102 -13.34 -9.26 -12.19
C TYR A 102 -12.22 -10.14 -11.62
N LEU A 103 -11.48 -9.69 -10.61
CA LEU A 103 -10.46 -10.48 -9.94
C LEU A 103 -11.10 -11.47 -8.96
N SER A 104 -10.38 -12.57 -8.67
CA SER A 104 -10.80 -13.53 -7.66
C SER A 104 -10.85 -12.86 -6.26
N LYS A 105 -11.79 -13.29 -5.42
CA LYS A 105 -12.08 -12.67 -4.10
C LYS A 105 -10.88 -12.60 -3.15
N THR A 106 -9.82 -13.37 -3.41
CA THR A 106 -8.61 -13.43 -2.58
C THR A 106 -7.59 -12.31 -2.88
N GLN A 107 -7.76 -11.54 -3.97
CA GLN A 107 -6.72 -10.66 -4.55
C GLN A 107 -6.90 -9.14 -4.36
N LEU A 108 -7.81 -8.70 -3.51
CA LEU A 108 -7.83 -7.27 -3.10
C LEU A 108 -7.46 -7.09 -1.64
N ASN A 109 -6.98 -8.16 -1.02
CA ASN A 109 -6.64 -8.16 0.39
C ASN A 109 -5.15 -7.82 0.61
N GLN A 110 -4.32 -7.88 -0.44
CA GLN A 110 -2.87 -7.69 -0.32
C GLN A 110 -2.40 -6.44 -1.06
N TRP A 111 -1.35 -5.81 -0.52
CA TRP A 111 -0.73 -4.59 -1.05
C TRP A 111 -0.18 -4.77 -2.46
N CYS A 112 0.48 -5.91 -2.71
CA CYS A 112 1.06 -6.25 -4.02
C CYS A 112 0.02 -6.25 -5.14
N ASP A 113 -1.25 -6.53 -4.84
CA ASP A 113 -2.32 -6.54 -5.84
C ASP A 113 -2.67 -5.12 -6.30
N VAL A 114 -2.64 -4.13 -5.40
CA VAL A 114 -2.87 -2.71 -5.71
C VAL A 114 -1.78 -2.18 -6.64
N GLU A 115 -0.52 -2.46 -6.32
CA GLU A 115 0.64 -2.04 -7.13
C GLU A 115 0.61 -2.70 -8.52
N ASN A 116 0.29 -3.99 -8.57
CA ASN A 116 0.13 -4.70 -9.84
C ASN A 116 -0.99 -4.11 -10.70
N ILE A 117 -2.13 -3.72 -10.11
CA ILE A 117 -3.22 -3.05 -10.83
C ILE A 117 -2.73 -1.71 -11.40
N ILE A 118 -2.05 -0.88 -10.59
CA ILE A 118 -1.49 0.40 -11.04
C ILE A 118 -0.51 0.18 -12.19
N TYR A 119 0.45 -0.74 -12.04
CA TYR A 119 1.45 -1.09 -13.06
C TYR A 119 0.79 -1.47 -14.39
N ASN A 120 -0.23 -2.32 -14.34
CA ASN A 120 -0.94 -2.80 -15.52
C ASN A 120 -1.72 -1.68 -16.22
N VAL A 121 -2.34 -0.78 -15.45
CA VAL A 121 -3.09 0.35 -16.00
C VAL A 121 -2.17 1.38 -16.65
N ILE A 122 -1.08 1.76 -15.99
CA ILE A 122 -0.14 2.74 -16.57
C ILE A 122 0.61 2.14 -17.77
N SER A 123 1.00 0.85 -17.71
CA SER A 123 1.65 0.18 -18.84
C SER A 123 0.73 0.13 -20.05
N PHE A 124 -0.56 -0.12 -19.84
CA PHE A 124 -1.54 0.00 -20.91
C PHE A 124 -1.63 1.42 -21.49
N ALA A 125 -1.68 2.44 -20.61
CA ALA A 125 -1.82 3.83 -21.02
C ALA A 125 -0.63 4.32 -21.88
N PHE A 126 0.59 3.84 -21.61
CA PHE A 126 1.81 4.33 -22.23
C PHE A 126 2.40 3.43 -23.35
N GLU A 127 2.17 2.11 -23.33
CA GLU A 127 2.79 1.18 -24.29
C GLU A 127 1.90 0.81 -25.49
N GLY A 128 0.61 1.10 -25.41
CA GLY A 128 -0.33 0.94 -26.52
C GLY A 128 -0.55 -0.51 -26.98
N LYS A 129 -1.33 -0.67 -28.06
CA LYS A 129 -1.92 -1.95 -28.49
C LYS A 129 -0.94 -3.03 -29.00
N TYR A 130 0.31 -2.67 -29.31
CA TYR A 130 1.21 -3.49 -30.15
C TYR A 130 2.50 -3.95 -29.46
N ARG A 131 2.78 -3.51 -28.22
CA ARG A 131 3.97 -3.93 -27.45
C ARG A 131 3.64 -4.64 -26.13
N PHE A 132 2.39 -5.03 -25.93
CA PHE A 132 1.98 -5.86 -24.80
C PHE A 132 2.67 -7.22 -24.87
N LYS A 133 3.86 -7.33 -24.26
CA LYS A 133 4.33 -8.59 -23.71
C LYS A 133 3.52 -8.90 -22.47
N ASP A 134 3.38 -10.18 -22.17
CA ASP A 134 2.44 -10.74 -21.20
C ASP A 134 2.39 -9.92 -19.90
N PHE A 135 1.16 -9.70 -19.41
CA PHE A 135 0.92 -9.04 -18.14
C PHE A 135 1.74 -9.72 -17.03
N LYS A 136 2.26 -8.94 -16.09
CA LYS A 136 2.78 -9.50 -14.84
C LYS A 136 1.56 -10.05 -14.08
N THR A 137 1.25 -11.35 -14.18
CA THR A 137 0.04 -11.89 -13.51
C THR A 137 0.34 -13.03 -12.57
N ASN A 138 0.58 -12.66 -11.32
CA ASN A 138 0.06 -13.43 -10.19
C ASN A 138 -1.43 -13.12 -9.96
N LEU A 139 -2.02 -12.17 -10.70
CA LEU A 139 -3.46 -11.85 -10.69
C LEU A 139 -4.29 -12.99 -11.33
N ARG A 140 -5.23 -13.54 -10.56
CA ARG A 140 -6.17 -14.62 -10.89
C ARG A 140 -7.56 -14.00 -11.02
N PHE A 141 -8.17 -14.16 -12.19
CA PHE A 141 -9.53 -13.72 -12.45
C PHE A 141 -10.55 -14.70 -11.87
N SER A 142 -11.73 -14.20 -11.48
CA SER A 142 -12.80 -15.05 -10.98
C SER A 142 -13.37 -15.95 -12.08
N GLU A 143 -13.70 -17.20 -11.74
CA GLU A 143 -14.40 -18.17 -12.60
C GLU A 143 -15.88 -17.81 -12.83
N ALA A 144 -16.21 -16.53 -13.08
CA ALA A 144 -17.60 -16.09 -13.27
C ALA A 144 -18.16 -16.48 -14.66
N GLN A 145 -17.98 -17.75 -15.03
CA GLN A 145 -17.90 -18.42 -16.35
C GLN A 145 -19.03 -18.19 -17.36
N GLU A 146 -20.20 -17.67 -16.98
CA GLU A 146 -21.36 -17.63 -17.90
C GLU A 146 -21.42 -16.40 -18.82
N LYS A 147 -20.84 -15.25 -18.44
CA LYS A 147 -20.73 -14.06 -19.34
C LYS A 147 -19.50 -14.16 -20.26
N TRP A 148 -18.58 -15.07 -19.93
CA TRP A 148 -17.30 -15.27 -20.60
C TRP A 148 -17.44 -16.07 -21.89
N ASP A 149 -18.30 -17.08 -21.90
CA ASP A 149 -18.53 -17.94 -23.06
C ASP A 149 -19.14 -17.17 -24.24
N TYR A 150 -19.94 -16.15 -23.96
CA TYR A 150 -20.47 -15.24 -24.98
C TYR A 150 -19.36 -14.39 -25.65
N LEU A 151 -18.43 -13.85 -24.86
CA LEU A 151 -17.29 -13.06 -25.36
C LEU A 151 -16.20 -13.94 -26.01
N ARG A 152 -16.08 -15.20 -25.59
CA ARG A 152 -15.17 -16.25 -26.11
C ARG A 152 -15.42 -16.55 -27.60
N SER A 153 -16.64 -16.33 -28.10
CA SER A 153 -17.02 -16.63 -29.50
C SER A 153 -16.41 -15.70 -30.56
N LYS A 154 -15.73 -14.59 -30.19
CA LYS A 154 -15.39 -13.52 -31.15
C LYS A 154 -13.96 -12.96 -31.17
N ASN A 155 -12.91 -13.63 -30.65
CA ASN A 155 -11.48 -13.50 -31.08
C ASN A 155 -10.45 -13.81 -29.96
N GLY A 156 -9.73 -14.94 -30.05
CA GLY A 156 -8.33 -15.10 -29.54
C GLY A 156 -8.10 -15.46 -28.05
N PRO A 157 -6.84 -15.78 -27.68
CA PRO A 157 -6.47 -16.32 -26.35
C PRO A 157 -6.75 -15.31 -25.21
N VAL A 158 -7.11 -15.87 -24.04
CA VAL A 158 -8.00 -15.27 -23.03
C VAL A 158 -7.32 -14.34 -22.03
N GLN A 159 -6.01 -14.46 -21.79
CA GLN A 159 -5.31 -13.65 -20.77
C GLN A 159 -5.08 -12.17 -21.16
N PRO A 160 -4.77 -11.82 -22.42
CA PRO A 160 -4.63 -10.42 -22.82
C PRO A 160 -5.95 -9.68 -23.00
N LEU A 161 -7.13 -10.32 -22.93
CA LEU A 161 -8.41 -9.72 -23.30
C LEU A 161 -9.11 -8.99 -22.15
N ILE A 162 -8.84 -9.35 -20.89
CA ILE A 162 -9.52 -8.74 -19.74
C ILE A 162 -9.04 -7.33 -19.56
N THR A 163 -7.76 -7.09 -19.32
CA THR A 163 -7.21 -5.74 -19.21
C THR A 163 -7.34 -4.95 -20.52
N LYS A 164 -7.26 -5.62 -21.68
CA LYS A 164 -7.46 -5.02 -23.02
C LYS A 164 -8.93 -4.86 -23.41
N SER A 165 -9.91 -5.21 -22.58
CA SER A 165 -11.34 -4.91 -22.75
C SER A 165 -11.81 -3.98 -21.63
N PHE A 166 -11.42 -4.29 -20.40
CA PHE A 166 -11.50 -3.49 -19.18
C PHE A 166 -10.96 -2.06 -19.40
N ILE A 167 -9.72 -1.91 -19.87
CA ILE A 167 -9.15 -0.58 -20.14
C ILE A 167 -9.55 -0.05 -21.53
N ARG A 168 -9.63 -0.91 -22.55
CA ARG A 168 -9.90 -0.49 -23.95
C ARG A 168 -11.33 -0.03 -24.20
N SER A 169 -12.31 -0.64 -23.54
CA SER A 169 -13.74 -0.43 -23.84
C SER A 169 -14.38 0.57 -22.88
N ARG A 170 -13.93 0.63 -21.60
CA ARG A 170 -14.52 1.52 -20.59
C ARG A 170 -13.67 2.74 -20.22
N CYS A 171 -12.35 2.65 -20.06
CA CYS A 171 -11.55 3.89 -19.87
C CYS A 171 -11.62 4.81 -21.10
N LYS A 172 -11.75 4.22 -22.30
CA LYS A 172 -11.87 4.97 -23.56
C LYS A 172 -13.22 5.68 -23.76
N ALA A 173 -14.26 5.33 -23.00
CA ALA A 173 -15.60 5.93 -23.09
C ALA A 173 -15.81 6.94 -21.96
N THR A 174 -15.58 6.52 -20.72
CA THR A 174 -15.72 7.36 -19.52
C THR A 174 -14.71 8.51 -19.47
N PHE A 175 -13.50 8.28 -19.99
CA PHE A 175 -12.46 9.29 -20.12
C PHE A 175 -12.25 9.69 -21.58
N LYS A 176 -13.21 9.47 -22.49
CA LYS A 176 -13.01 9.71 -23.94
C LYS A 176 -12.62 11.15 -24.27
N ASN A 177 -13.11 12.11 -23.50
CA ASN A 177 -12.75 13.53 -23.64
C ASN A 177 -11.35 13.81 -23.06
N ASP A 178 -11.04 13.24 -21.89
CA ASP A 178 -9.71 13.34 -21.27
C ASP A 178 -8.65 12.58 -22.09
N ILE A 179 -8.98 11.43 -22.70
CA ILE A 179 -8.17 10.58 -23.58
C ILE A 179 -8.08 11.12 -25.02
N LYS A 180 -9.05 11.89 -25.51
CA LYS A 180 -8.91 12.64 -26.79
C LYS A 180 -7.78 13.65 -26.69
N LEU A 181 -7.58 14.30 -25.54
CA LEU A 181 -6.39 15.12 -25.24
C LEU A 181 -5.09 14.28 -25.25
N LEU A 182 -5.15 13.00 -24.89
CA LEU A 182 -4.03 12.05 -24.85
C LEU A 182 -3.71 11.41 -26.22
N SER A 183 -4.46 11.72 -27.29
CA SER A 183 -4.31 11.04 -28.60
C SER A 183 -3.41 11.77 -29.61
N LYS A 184 -2.90 12.98 -29.32
CA LYS A 184 -1.91 13.64 -30.21
C LYS A 184 -0.53 13.00 -30.00
N GLN A 185 0.18 12.64 -31.07
CA GLN A 185 1.50 11.98 -30.99
C GLN A 185 2.65 13.00 -30.92
N SER A 186 2.66 13.86 -29.91
CA SER A 186 3.82 14.71 -29.58
C SER A 186 4.32 14.41 -28.16
N GLY A 187 5.57 14.75 -27.83
CA GLY A 187 6.11 14.60 -26.47
C GLY A 187 5.22 15.29 -25.40
N THR A 188 4.60 16.40 -25.77
CA THR A 188 3.60 17.14 -24.97
C THR A 188 2.38 16.32 -24.57
N SER A 189 2.04 15.27 -25.33
CA SER A 189 0.90 14.39 -25.03
C SER A 189 1.23 13.29 -24.03
N ARG A 190 2.49 12.81 -23.98
CA ARG A 190 2.92 11.83 -22.96
C ARG A 190 2.96 12.48 -21.57
N LEU A 191 3.50 13.69 -21.47
CA LEU A 191 3.53 14.45 -20.21
C LEU A 191 2.12 14.72 -19.66
N LYS A 192 1.20 15.20 -20.50
CA LYS A 192 -0.20 15.42 -20.10
C LYS A 192 -0.91 14.16 -19.63
N LYS A 193 -0.60 12.99 -20.21
CA LYS A 193 -1.12 11.68 -19.73
C LYS A 193 -0.61 11.39 -18.33
N THR A 194 0.69 11.60 -18.12
CA THR A 194 1.33 11.37 -16.83
C THR A 194 0.76 12.28 -15.76
N GLU A 195 0.70 13.58 -16.03
CA GLU A 195 0.12 14.59 -15.13
C GLU A 195 -1.31 14.22 -14.75
N TYR A 196 -2.15 13.83 -15.71
CA TYR A 196 -3.52 13.41 -15.45
C TYR A 196 -3.61 12.16 -14.55
N LEU A 197 -2.90 11.09 -14.92
CA LEU A 197 -2.95 9.82 -14.17
C LEU A 197 -2.36 9.95 -12.77
N LEU A 198 -1.30 10.75 -12.60
CA LEU A 198 -0.74 11.09 -11.30
C LEU A 198 -1.71 11.94 -10.47
N THR A 199 -2.32 12.97 -11.06
CA THR A 199 -3.32 13.80 -10.35
C THR A 199 -4.49 12.96 -9.86
N GLN A 200 -4.96 12.02 -10.69
CA GLN A 200 -6.01 11.09 -10.27
C GLN A 200 -5.52 10.14 -9.16
N LEU A 201 -4.26 9.71 -9.21
CA LEU A 201 -3.68 8.85 -8.18
C LEU A 201 -3.56 9.60 -6.84
N TYR A 202 -3.17 10.88 -6.89
CA TYR A 202 -3.14 11.78 -5.74
C TYR A 202 -4.50 11.92 -5.07
N GLU A 203 -5.58 12.04 -5.87
CA GLU A 203 -6.95 12.08 -5.35
C GLU A 203 -7.34 10.76 -4.65
N PHE A 204 -6.94 9.62 -5.20
CA PHE A 204 -7.18 8.32 -4.59
C PHE A 204 -6.42 8.16 -3.26
N GLU A 205 -5.18 8.66 -3.19
CA GLU A 205 -4.36 8.68 -1.99
C GLU A 205 -4.92 9.58 -0.90
N ASP A 206 -5.43 10.74 -1.28
CA ASP A 206 -6.11 11.65 -0.36
C ASP A 206 -7.32 10.97 0.29
N ARG A 207 -8.06 10.14 -0.44
CA ARG A 207 -9.18 9.38 0.14
C ARG A 207 -8.75 8.22 0.99
N PHE A 208 -7.63 7.58 0.67
CA PHE A 208 -7.04 6.60 1.55
C PHE A 208 -6.57 7.26 2.86
N ALA A 209 -6.01 8.47 2.78
CA ALA A 209 -5.66 9.28 3.93
C ALA A 209 -6.89 9.59 4.81
N ASP A 210 -7.98 10.06 4.18
CA ASP A 210 -9.24 10.33 4.87
C ASP A 210 -9.79 9.09 5.58
N PHE A 211 -9.67 7.91 4.95
CA PHE A 211 -10.05 6.65 5.57
C PHE A 211 -9.22 6.33 6.82
N ILE A 212 -7.89 6.44 6.74
CA ILE A 212 -7.01 6.19 7.90
C ILE A 212 -7.32 7.18 9.03
N ASN A 213 -7.47 8.46 8.72
CA ASN A 213 -7.83 9.48 9.71
C ASN A 213 -9.20 9.18 10.34
N HIS A 214 -10.18 8.75 9.53
CA HIS A 214 -11.49 8.33 10.04
C HIS A 214 -11.38 7.14 11.00
N GLN A 215 -10.56 6.14 10.68
CA GLN A 215 -10.29 5.02 11.58
C GLN A 215 -9.66 5.48 12.90
N MET A 216 -8.68 6.39 12.85
CA MET A 216 -8.04 6.94 14.04
C MET A 216 -9.06 7.72 14.91
N HIS A 217 -9.90 8.54 14.30
CA HIS A 217 -10.96 9.29 14.98
C HIS A 217 -11.98 8.37 15.65
N ILE A 218 -12.42 7.28 15.00
CA ILE A 218 -13.35 6.30 15.60
C ILE A 218 -12.75 5.69 16.87
N LYS A 219 -11.43 5.51 16.92
CA LYS A 219 -10.73 4.92 18.07
C LYS A 219 -10.50 5.89 19.23
N LYS A 220 -10.82 7.19 19.09
CA LYS A 220 -10.82 8.19 20.18
C LYS A 220 -9.56 8.17 21.07
N GLY A 221 -8.37 8.06 20.48
CA GLY A 221 -7.09 8.03 21.22
C GLY A 221 -6.71 6.66 21.81
N ALA A 222 -7.60 5.66 21.80
CA ALA A 222 -7.25 4.29 22.19
C ALA A 222 -6.17 3.69 21.29
N TYR A 223 -6.22 4.01 19.99
CA TYR A 223 -5.17 3.64 19.03
C TYR A 223 -3.80 4.22 19.40
N GLU A 224 -3.73 5.53 19.67
CA GLU A 224 -2.47 6.19 20.03
C GLU A 224 -1.89 5.65 21.33
N SER A 225 -2.75 5.34 22.31
CA SER A 225 -2.36 4.72 23.57
C SER A 225 -1.82 3.31 23.36
N ALA A 226 -2.49 2.50 22.53
CA ALA A 226 -2.02 1.16 22.19
C ALA A 226 -0.69 1.20 21.42
N ALA A 227 -0.54 2.13 20.48
CA ALA A 227 0.69 2.33 19.71
C ALA A 227 1.86 2.76 20.59
N LYS A 228 1.62 3.68 21.54
CA LYS A 228 2.59 4.11 22.54
C LYS A 228 3.11 2.91 23.35
N ASN A 229 2.20 2.10 23.89
CA ASN A 229 2.57 0.93 24.69
C ASN A 229 3.33 -0.11 23.87
N LEU A 230 2.92 -0.33 22.62
CA LEU A 230 3.58 -1.27 21.71
C LEU A 230 5.00 -0.79 21.35
N ILE A 231 5.20 0.49 21.05
CA ILE A 231 6.54 1.02 20.76
C ILE A 231 7.44 0.89 21.99
N TYR A 232 6.97 1.29 23.18
CA TYR A 232 7.77 1.15 24.39
C TYR A 232 8.18 -0.28 24.67
N PHE A 233 7.29 -1.26 24.44
CA PHE A 233 7.67 -2.65 24.54
C PHE A 233 8.79 -2.99 23.55
N LEU A 234 8.62 -2.65 22.27
CA LEU A 234 9.55 -3.02 21.21
C LEU A 234 10.94 -2.37 21.39
N THR A 235 10.99 -1.26 22.12
CA THR A 235 12.21 -0.52 22.41
C THR A 235 12.72 -0.73 23.83
N SER A 236 12.00 -1.44 24.71
CA SER A 236 12.37 -1.63 26.13
C SER A 236 13.68 -2.39 26.35
N ILE A 237 14.13 -3.11 25.32
CA ILE A 237 15.35 -3.92 25.34
C ILE A 237 16.59 -3.03 25.05
N ALA A 238 16.38 -1.85 24.45
CA ALA A 238 17.45 -0.94 24.03
C ALA A 238 17.37 0.40 24.78
N TYR A 239 18.50 0.85 25.31
CA TYR A 239 18.64 2.18 25.91
C TYR A 239 19.61 2.96 25.04
N GLY A 240 19.17 4.04 24.38
CA GLY A 240 20.01 4.78 23.44
C GLY A 240 19.27 5.34 22.24
N ASN A 241 19.87 5.24 21.06
CA ASN A 241 19.36 5.87 19.84
C ASN A 241 18.35 4.97 19.13
N LEU A 242 17.18 5.52 18.81
CA LEU A 242 16.12 4.85 18.07
C LEU A 242 15.90 5.52 16.71
N ASP A 243 16.00 4.73 15.66
CA ASP A 243 15.58 5.10 14.32
C ASP A 243 14.34 4.27 13.95
N VAL A 244 13.28 4.92 13.46
CA VAL A 244 12.04 4.23 13.08
C VAL A 244 11.82 4.32 11.59
N LEU A 245 11.68 3.15 10.95
CA LEU A 245 11.26 3.02 9.57
C LEU A 245 9.83 2.49 9.51
N SER A 246 8.89 3.38 9.19
CA SER A 246 7.47 3.07 9.15
C SER A 246 6.98 2.86 7.72
N PHE A 247 6.39 1.69 7.50
CA PHE A 247 5.60 1.36 6.31
C PHE A 247 4.12 1.71 6.52
N ASN A 248 3.75 2.26 7.69
CA ASN A 248 2.38 2.66 8.00
C ASN A 248 2.12 4.10 7.59
N TYR A 249 0.82 4.42 7.54
CA TYR A 249 0.31 5.70 7.11
C TYR A 249 -0.23 6.55 8.26
N SER A 250 -0.44 5.95 9.42
CA SER A 250 -1.18 6.48 10.56
C SER A 250 -0.38 7.45 11.43
N LEU A 251 0.84 7.06 11.81
CA LEU A 251 1.72 7.79 12.73
C LEU A 251 2.88 8.46 12.01
N ASN A 252 3.41 9.53 12.62
CA ASN A 252 4.49 10.33 12.07
C ASN A 252 5.46 10.82 13.17
N ARG A 253 6.44 11.63 12.78
CA ARG A 253 7.43 12.19 13.71
C ARG A 253 6.82 13.02 14.84
N SER A 254 5.68 13.69 14.63
CA SER A 254 5.02 14.46 15.70
C SER A 254 4.55 13.55 16.84
N PHE A 255 3.96 12.40 16.50
CA PHE A 255 3.63 11.36 17.48
C PHE A 255 4.89 10.83 18.19
N ALA A 256 5.96 10.58 17.45
CA ALA A 256 7.20 10.10 18.04
C ALA A 256 7.84 11.13 19.00
N ASN A 257 7.80 12.42 18.65
CA ASN A 257 8.28 13.50 19.51
C ASN A 257 7.44 13.63 20.79
N SER A 258 6.12 13.40 20.72
CA SER A 258 5.27 13.40 21.92
C SER A 258 5.54 12.19 22.81
N LEU A 259 5.93 11.05 22.22
CA LEU A 259 6.24 9.81 22.93
C LEU A 259 7.55 9.89 23.74
N PHE A 260 8.60 10.49 23.18
CA PHE A 260 9.96 10.52 23.76
C PHE A 260 10.32 11.88 24.38
N SER A 261 9.33 12.61 24.88
CA SER A 261 9.57 13.92 25.50
C SER A 261 10.08 13.78 26.96
N LYS A 262 11.38 14.05 27.12
CA LYS A 262 12.13 14.38 28.36
C LYS A 262 12.33 13.33 29.47
N ASP A 263 11.53 12.27 29.56
CA ASP A 263 11.64 11.29 30.65
C ASP A 263 11.97 9.85 30.20
N THR A 264 12.47 9.66 28.98
CA THR A 264 12.87 8.34 28.45
C THR A 264 14.36 8.27 28.18
N ASP A 265 15.00 7.15 28.52
CA ASP A 265 16.38 6.82 28.14
C ASP A 265 16.56 6.51 26.63
N ILE A 266 15.53 6.78 25.83
CA ILE A 266 15.49 6.58 24.38
C ILE A 266 15.53 7.95 23.71
N TYR A 267 16.52 8.15 22.86
CA TYR A 267 16.65 9.30 21.98
C TYR A 267 16.15 8.95 20.58
N LEU A 268 15.10 9.63 20.12
CA LEU A 268 14.60 9.48 18.76
C LEU A 268 15.57 10.16 17.78
N GLY A 269 16.34 9.37 17.05
CA GLY A 269 17.19 9.84 15.94
C GLY A 269 16.34 10.26 14.74
N SER A 270 15.55 9.32 14.22
CA SER A 270 14.70 9.56 13.05
C SER A 270 13.38 8.80 13.08
N TRP A 271 12.39 9.34 12.39
CA TRP A 271 11.12 8.66 12.08
C TRP A 271 10.81 8.88 10.61
N CYS A 272 10.93 7.84 9.79
CA CYS A 272 10.75 7.89 8.35
C CYS A 272 9.53 7.08 7.90
N ASN A 273 8.55 7.73 7.29
CA ASN A 273 7.39 7.08 6.68
C ASN A 273 7.62 6.89 5.18
N ILE A 274 8.09 5.71 4.76
CA ILE A 274 8.49 5.47 3.37
C ILE A 274 7.31 5.36 2.38
N HIS A 275 6.10 5.22 2.91
CA HIS A 275 4.87 5.21 2.12
C HIS A 275 4.03 6.47 2.34
N GLY A 276 4.65 7.54 2.85
CA GLY A 276 3.94 8.76 3.20
C GLY A 276 3.02 8.58 4.40
N VAL A 277 2.27 9.64 4.72
CA VAL A 277 1.43 9.72 5.93
C VAL A 277 0.04 10.22 5.54
N ALA A 278 -0.99 9.67 6.18
CA ALA A 278 -2.39 10.05 6.03
C ALA A 278 -2.75 11.34 6.78
N ASN A 279 -2.05 11.61 7.89
CA ASN A 279 -2.37 12.72 8.76
C ASN A 279 -1.91 14.06 8.16
N LYS A 280 -2.86 14.97 7.94
CA LYS A 280 -2.62 16.34 7.48
C LYS A 280 -2.56 17.25 8.71
N PHE A 281 -1.47 17.20 9.49
CA PHE A 281 -1.31 18.20 10.55
C PHE A 281 -1.09 19.58 9.92
N GLU A 282 -2.07 20.46 10.07
CA GLU A 282 -2.20 21.75 9.38
C GLU A 282 -1.13 22.80 9.74
N SER A 283 -0.25 22.57 10.73
CA SER A 283 0.48 23.67 11.36
C SER A 283 1.98 23.79 11.09
N GLU A 284 2.67 22.78 10.56
CA GLU A 284 4.16 22.82 10.54
C GLU A 284 4.80 22.99 9.15
N PHE A 285 4.08 22.75 8.05
CA PHE A 285 4.68 22.81 6.71
C PHE A 285 3.76 23.46 5.68
N PRO A 286 4.12 24.63 5.11
CA PRO A 286 3.23 25.44 4.27
C PRO A 286 2.92 24.86 2.88
N ASN A 287 3.44 23.67 2.53
CA ASN A 287 3.20 23.02 1.25
C ASN A 287 2.35 21.75 1.40
N LYS A 288 1.08 21.84 0.94
CA LYS A 288 0.04 20.80 1.01
C LYS A 288 0.35 19.48 0.30
N ASN A 289 1.43 19.39 -0.48
CA ASN A 289 1.71 18.19 -1.30
C ASN A 289 2.41 17.05 -0.55
N HIS A 290 2.99 17.30 0.63
CA HIS A 290 3.90 16.37 1.30
C HIS A 290 3.26 15.36 2.27
N TRP A 291 1.93 15.39 2.45
CA TRP A 291 1.20 14.60 3.44
C TRP A 291 0.13 13.73 2.79
N ARG A 292 0.58 12.87 1.88
CA ARG A 292 -0.28 11.86 1.26
C ARG A 292 0.38 10.49 1.35
N PRO A 293 -0.41 9.43 1.58
CA PRO A 293 0.01 8.06 1.27
C PRO A 293 0.59 7.98 -0.14
N ILE A 294 1.66 7.20 -0.34
CA ILE A 294 2.34 7.02 -1.62
C ILE A 294 2.07 5.62 -2.15
N PHE A 295 1.26 5.57 -3.19
CA PHE A 295 0.96 4.37 -3.95
C PHE A 295 1.83 4.36 -5.20
N GLY A 296 2.71 3.40 -5.31
CA GLY A 296 3.62 3.35 -6.45
C GLY A 296 3.92 1.94 -6.86
N ILE A 297 4.47 1.82 -8.05
CA ILE A 297 5.01 0.56 -8.56
C ILE A 297 6.47 0.42 -8.16
N ASP A 298 6.97 -0.80 -8.21
CA ASP A 298 8.40 -1.07 -8.02
C ASP A 298 9.21 -0.52 -9.19
N ASN A 299 10.37 0.06 -8.91
CA ASN A 299 11.31 0.54 -9.92
C ASN A 299 11.91 -0.60 -10.75
N HIS A 300 12.09 -1.79 -10.15
CA HIS A 300 12.60 -2.98 -10.83
C HIS A 300 11.65 -3.46 -11.94
N ASP A 301 10.38 -3.09 -11.90
CA ASP A 301 9.40 -3.46 -12.93
C ASP A 301 9.57 -2.64 -14.23
N ILE A 302 10.36 -1.57 -14.21
CA ILE A 302 10.56 -0.65 -15.33
C ILE A 302 12.03 -0.68 -15.82
N SER A 303 12.97 -1.10 -14.97
CA SER A 303 14.42 -0.99 -15.21
C SER A 303 14.95 -1.74 -16.44
N ASP A 304 14.26 -2.79 -16.90
CA ASP A 304 14.64 -3.52 -18.12
C ASP A 304 14.50 -2.69 -19.41
N LYS A 305 13.81 -1.54 -19.34
CA LYS A 305 13.61 -0.61 -20.46
C LYS A 305 14.51 0.62 -20.27
N LYS A 306 15.78 0.49 -20.66
CA LYS A 306 16.85 1.52 -20.62
C LYS A 306 16.53 2.81 -21.40
N THR A 307 15.58 3.61 -20.96
CA THR A 307 15.46 5.01 -21.39
C THR A 307 14.93 5.86 -20.25
N SER A 308 15.65 6.92 -19.90
CA SER A 308 15.25 8.04 -19.02
C SER A 308 13.99 8.79 -19.47
N GLU A 309 13.30 8.30 -20.51
CA GLU A 309 12.11 8.89 -21.12
C GLU A 309 10.82 8.08 -20.87
N ASP A 310 10.87 7.00 -20.07
CA ASP A 310 9.67 6.25 -19.72
C ASP A 310 8.84 7.01 -18.67
N PRO A 311 7.65 7.53 -19.01
CA PRO A 311 6.80 8.28 -18.07
C PRO A 311 6.33 7.44 -16.88
N ARG A 312 6.40 6.10 -16.97
CA ARG A 312 6.02 5.21 -15.86
C ARG A 312 6.97 5.34 -14.67
N ILE A 313 8.18 5.87 -14.87
CA ILE A 313 9.13 6.13 -13.79
C ILE A 313 8.53 7.05 -12.71
N MET A 314 7.66 7.99 -13.11
CA MET A 314 7.03 8.95 -12.19
C MET A 314 6.03 8.28 -11.24
N PHE A 315 5.60 7.05 -11.53
CA PHE A 315 4.72 6.24 -10.68
C PHE A 315 5.50 5.29 -9.77
N THR A 316 6.84 5.25 -9.86
CA THR A 316 7.65 4.43 -8.96
C THR A 316 7.66 5.01 -7.56
N LYS A 317 7.65 4.17 -6.54
CA LYS A 317 7.75 4.63 -5.15
C LYS A 317 9.00 5.50 -4.94
N SER A 318 10.14 5.08 -5.48
CA SER A 318 11.43 5.80 -5.36
C SER A 318 11.37 7.20 -5.97
N TYR A 319 10.83 7.36 -7.18
CA TYR A 319 10.66 8.68 -7.80
C TYR A 319 9.78 9.57 -6.94
N ARG A 320 8.68 9.02 -6.42
CA ARG A 320 7.71 9.78 -5.63
C ARG A 320 8.22 10.12 -4.24
N LEU A 321 9.04 9.29 -3.63
CA LEU A 321 9.74 9.61 -2.38
C LEU A 321 10.66 10.82 -2.55
N LEU A 322 11.39 10.87 -3.68
CA LEU A 322 12.25 12.00 -4.06
C LEU A 322 11.43 13.26 -4.34
N ASP A 323 10.38 13.16 -5.16
CA ASP A 323 9.52 14.28 -5.54
C ASP A 323 8.79 14.90 -4.34
N ASN A 324 8.37 14.06 -3.38
CA ASN A 324 7.76 14.51 -2.13
C ASN A 324 8.79 14.95 -1.06
N ASN A 325 10.09 14.92 -1.36
CA ASN A 325 11.17 15.32 -0.45
C ASN A 325 11.08 14.69 0.94
N ILE A 326 10.57 13.44 1.05
CA ILE A 326 10.25 12.81 2.34
C ILE A 326 11.46 12.81 3.28
N PHE A 327 12.65 12.53 2.75
CA PHE A 327 13.88 12.48 3.54
C PHE A 327 14.36 13.85 4.06
N SER A 328 13.98 14.94 3.40
CA SER A 328 14.28 16.30 3.87
C SER A 328 13.40 16.70 5.06
N LEU A 329 12.22 16.07 5.20
CA LEU A 329 11.27 16.30 6.30
C LEU A 329 11.57 15.42 7.52
N THR A 330 12.35 14.35 7.34
CA THR A 330 12.70 13.38 8.38
C THR A 330 14.07 13.62 8.99
N SER A 331 14.85 14.59 8.53
CA SER A 331 16.22 14.83 9.00
C SER A 331 16.34 16.07 9.89
N SER A 332 16.56 15.83 11.18
CA SER A 332 17.78 16.37 11.80
C SER A 332 18.94 15.66 11.09
N GLU A 333 19.87 16.42 10.52
CA GLU A 333 21.09 16.00 9.83
C GLU A 333 21.43 14.49 9.90
N HIS A 334 21.29 13.77 8.77
CA HIS A 334 21.81 12.42 8.53
C HIS A 334 21.31 11.31 9.48
N ALA A 335 20.08 10.82 9.26
CA ALA A 335 19.67 9.49 9.74
C ALA A 335 20.55 8.42 9.06
N SER A 336 21.69 8.11 9.66
CA SER A 336 22.57 7.03 9.24
C SER A 336 22.10 5.75 9.92
N TYR A 337 21.64 4.75 9.18
CA TYR A 337 21.24 3.48 9.78
C TYR A 337 22.44 2.60 10.16
N SER A 338 23.66 3.03 9.84
CA SER A 338 24.90 2.33 10.17
C SER A 338 25.18 2.23 11.68
N GLY A 339 25.96 1.21 12.06
CA GLY A 339 26.38 0.98 13.45
C GLY A 339 25.22 0.62 14.37
N THR A 340 24.18 -0.02 13.83
CA THR A 340 23.03 -0.49 14.58
C THR A 340 23.34 -1.79 15.30
N ASP A 341 22.95 -1.89 16.56
CA ASP A 341 23.12 -3.10 17.36
C ASP A 341 21.96 -4.08 17.18
N LEU A 342 20.73 -3.56 16.99
CA LEU A 342 19.51 -4.35 16.81
C LEU A 342 18.59 -3.75 15.75
N ILE A 343 18.15 -4.61 14.85
CA ILE A 343 17.07 -4.35 13.92
C ILE A 343 15.86 -5.14 14.41
N THR A 344 14.79 -4.44 14.80
CA THR A 344 13.52 -5.04 15.19
C THR A 344 12.51 -4.84 14.08
N VAL A 345 11.89 -5.92 13.60
CA VAL A 345 10.81 -5.88 12.61
C VAL A 345 9.51 -6.32 13.25
N TYR A 346 8.49 -5.47 13.15
CA TYR A 346 7.18 -5.75 13.73
C TYR A 346 6.04 -5.51 12.72
N GLY A 347 5.15 -6.48 12.59
CA GLY A 347 3.94 -6.34 11.77
C GLY A 347 4.19 -6.13 10.28
N HIS A 348 5.41 -6.42 9.80
CA HIS A 348 5.78 -6.33 8.39
C HIS A 348 5.67 -7.71 7.73
N SER A 349 5.14 -7.75 6.49
CA SER A 349 4.97 -9.02 5.76
C SER A 349 6.28 -9.61 5.21
N LEU A 350 7.36 -8.83 5.23
CA LEU A 350 8.66 -9.14 4.62
C LEU A 350 8.53 -9.57 3.14
N ASN A 351 7.57 -8.99 2.44
CA ASN A 351 7.31 -9.29 1.05
C ASN A 351 8.46 -8.78 0.14
N ARG A 352 8.49 -9.28 -1.10
CA ARG A 352 9.50 -8.91 -2.09
C ARG A 352 9.46 -7.45 -2.54
N ALA A 353 8.29 -6.80 -2.56
CA ALA A 353 8.15 -5.42 -3.06
C ALA A 353 8.87 -4.40 -2.16
N ASP A 354 9.10 -4.76 -0.90
CA ASP A 354 9.76 -3.93 0.10
C ASP A 354 11.22 -4.33 0.35
N TYR A 355 11.71 -5.36 -0.37
CA TYR A 355 13.04 -5.95 -0.18
C TYR A 355 14.19 -4.94 -0.28
N SER A 356 14.13 -4.00 -1.22
CA SER A 356 15.21 -3.03 -1.45
C SER A 356 15.51 -2.12 -0.24
N TYR A 357 14.52 -1.86 0.61
CA TYR A 357 14.73 -1.15 1.87
C TYR A 357 15.53 -1.99 2.87
N PHE A 358 15.19 -3.29 2.99
CA PHE A 358 15.93 -4.20 3.87
C PHE A 358 17.35 -4.42 3.38
N GLU A 359 17.55 -4.60 2.08
CA GLU A 359 18.87 -4.71 1.46
C GLU A 359 19.76 -3.51 1.82
N THR A 360 19.24 -2.29 1.64
CA THR A 360 19.97 -1.05 1.97
C THR A 360 20.33 -0.98 3.47
N ILE A 361 19.40 -1.31 4.37
CA ILE A 361 19.66 -1.32 5.82
C ILE A 361 20.71 -2.36 6.19
N PHE A 362 20.67 -3.54 5.56
CA PHE A 362 21.60 -4.63 5.83
C PHE A 362 23.00 -4.32 5.30
N ASP A 363 23.11 -3.69 4.13
CA ASP A 363 24.36 -3.20 3.55
C ASP A 363 25.00 -2.12 4.43
N GLU A 364 24.24 -1.10 4.86
CA GLU A 364 24.73 -0.03 5.74
C GLU A 364 25.26 -0.55 7.09
N ASN A 365 24.73 -1.69 7.54
CA ASN A 365 25.14 -2.34 8.79
C ASN A 365 26.10 -3.51 8.59
N ASN A 366 26.50 -3.82 7.35
CA ASN A 366 27.30 -4.99 6.99
C ASN A 366 26.80 -6.24 7.75
N LEU A 367 25.51 -6.56 7.62
CA LEU A 367 24.80 -7.52 8.48
C LEU A 367 25.53 -8.88 8.60
N TYR A 368 26.22 -9.30 7.54
CA TYR A 368 26.98 -10.54 7.52
C TYR A 368 28.19 -10.51 8.46
N ASN A 369 28.97 -9.43 8.49
CA ASN A 369 30.21 -9.35 9.27
C ASN A 369 30.07 -8.60 10.61
N SER A 370 28.99 -7.86 10.81
CA SER A 370 28.77 -7.10 12.05
C SER A 370 28.15 -7.95 13.17
N LYS A 371 28.08 -7.36 14.37
CA LYS A 371 27.39 -7.96 15.53
C LYS A 371 25.90 -7.64 15.57
N THR A 372 25.37 -6.95 14.55
CA THR A 372 23.98 -6.53 14.45
C THR A 372 23.06 -7.74 14.61
N LYS A 373 22.08 -7.62 15.51
CA LYS A 373 21.02 -8.60 15.73
C LYS A 373 19.79 -8.25 14.89
N LEU A 374 19.09 -9.28 14.41
CA LEU A 374 17.81 -9.17 13.72
C LEU A 374 16.74 -9.89 14.54
N GLN A 375 15.73 -9.15 14.97
CA GLN A 375 14.59 -9.65 15.74
C GLN A 375 13.30 -9.41 14.96
N VAL A 376 12.53 -10.46 14.69
CA VAL A 376 11.30 -10.39 13.89
C VAL A 376 10.13 -10.95 14.66
N TYR A 377 9.06 -10.16 14.78
CA TYR A 377 7.84 -10.57 15.48
C TYR A 377 6.81 -11.12 14.49
N TYR A 378 6.23 -12.29 14.82
CA TYR A 378 5.11 -12.87 14.08
C TYR A 378 3.78 -12.67 14.80
N ASN A 379 2.71 -12.61 14.01
CA ASN A 379 1.37 -12.36 14.51
C ASN A 379 0.73 -13.65 15.03
N GLY A 380 1.14 -14.09 16.21
CA GLY A 380 0.62 -15.32 16.80
C GLY A 380 1.06 -15.54 18.23
N LYS A 381 0.47 -16.59 18.81
CA LYS A 381 0.89 -17.17 20.10
C LYS A 381 2.15 -18.02 19.91
N GLU A 382 2.86 -18.32 20.98
CA GLU A 382 4.07 -19.17 20.88
C GLU A 382 3.79 -20.54 20.25
N ASN A 383 2.58 -21.05 20.47
CA ASN A 383 2.10 -22.33 19.95
C ASN A 383 1.47 -22.22 18.54
N ASP A 384 1.46 -21.04 17.92
CA ASP A 384 0.97 -20.86 16.55
C ASP A 384 2.05 -21.27 15.54
N ILE A 385 2.11 -22.58 15.29
CA ILE A 385 3.13 -23.20 14.44
C ILE A 385 3.06 -22.66 13.01
N GLU A 386 1.86 -22.38 12.50
CA GLU A 386 1.66 -21.92 11.12
C GLU A 386 2.20 -20.49 10.93
N GLU A 387 1.78 -19.54 11.78
CA GLU A 387 2.27 -18.16 11.73
C GLU A 387 3.78 -18.08 11.98
N LYS A 388 4.29 -18.88 12.93
CA LYS A 388 5.73 -19.00 13.19
C LYS A 388 6.48 -19.52 11.96
N HIS A 389 5.99 -20.59 11.32
CA HIS A 389 6.64 -21.18 10.15
C HIS A 389 6.62 -20.23 8.96
N ASN A 390 5.51 -19.52 8.74
CA ASN A 390 5.38 -18.51 7.69
C ASN A 390 6.36 -17.36 7.92
N CYS A 391 6.47 -16.86 9.15
CA CYS A 391 7.44 -15.81 9.50
C CYS A 391 8.89 -16.29 9.30
N ILE A 392 9.24 -17.48 9.80
CA ILE A 392 10.58 -18.07 9.61
C ILE A 392 10.90 -18.18 8.12
N THR A 393 9.97 -18.68 7.31
CA THR A 393 10.14 -18.81 5.86
C THR A 393 10.43 -17.46 5.21
N ASN A 394 9.68 -16.42 5.58
CA ASN A 394 9.89 -15.08 5.03
C ASN A 394 11.24 -14.49 5.46
N VAL A 395 11.65 -14.69 6.72
CA VAL A 395 12.95 -14.25 7.24
C VAL A 395 14.11 -14.96 6.53
N VAL A 396 14.01 -16.28 6.36
CA VAL A 396 15.02 -17.08 5.64
C VAL A 396 15.12 -16.62 4.18
N ASN A 397 13.98 -16.40 3.50
CA ASN A 397 13.98 -15.90 2.13
C ASN A 397 14.59 -14.50 2.03
N LEU A 398 14.27 -13.61 2.97
CA LEU A 398 14.84 -12.25 3.04
C LEU A 398 16.37 -12.31 3.16
N LEU A 399 16.87 -13.09 4.12
CA LEU A 399 18.31 -13.23 4.37
C LEU A 399 19.04 -13.94 3.22
N ASN A 400 18.44 -14.97 2.62
CA ASN A 400 19.04 -15.66 1.47
C ASN A 400 19.12 -14.76 0.24
N ASN A 401 18.08 -13.96 -0.03
CA ASN A 401 18.12 -12.98 -1.12
C ASN A 401 19.23 -11.95 -0.88
N TYR A 402 19.41 -11.47 0.35
CA TYR A 402 20.53 -10.60 0.70
C TYR A 402 21.88 -11.31 0.60
N GLY A 403 21.98 -12.57 1.02
CA GLY A 403 23.18 -13.37 0.87
C GLY A 403 23.66 -13.47 -0.59
N GLN A 404 22.73 -13.53 -1.55
CA GLN A 404 23.06 -13.58 -2.98
C GLN A 404 23.72 -12.30 -3.51
N THR A 405 23.57 -11.16 -2.82
CA THR A 405 24.12 -9.86 -3.26
C THR A 405 25.57 -9.65 -2.79
N LEU A 406 26.02 -10.42 -1.79
CA LEU A 406 27.33 -10.27 -1.14
C LEU A 406 28.54 -10.76 -1.97
N GLY A 407 28.33 -11.26 -3.20
CA GLY A 407 29.39 -11.62 -4.15
C GLY A 407 30.25 -12.85 -3.81
N ASP A 408 30.37 -13.21 -2.53
CA ASP A 408 31.15 -14.35 -2.05
C ASP A 408 30.30 -15.61 -1.84
N THR A 409 30.91 -16.80 -1.99
CA THR A 409 30.31 -18.12 -1.64
C THR A 409 29.83 -18.21 -0.18
N HIS A 410 30.17 -17.24 0.65
CA HIS A 410 29.81 -17.12 2.05
C HIS A 410 28.37 -16.62 2.26
N GLY A 411 27.79 -15.89 1.30
CA GLY A 411 26.44 -15.34 1.41
C GLY A 411 25.35 -16.40 1.55
N GLU A 412 25.56 -17.59 0.98
CA GLU A 412 24.67 -18.76 1.11
C GLU A 412 24.50 -19.24 2.57
N ASN A 413 25.42 -18.86 3.47
CA ASN A 413 25.44 -19.31 4.87
C ASN A 413 25.04 -18.22 5.87
N ILE A 414 24.54 -17.05 5.43
CA ILE A 414 24.21 -15.94 6.33
C ILE A 414 23.22 -16.36 7.44
N VAL A 415 22.19 -17.13 7.09
CA VAL A 415 21.20 -17.63 8.05
C VAL A 415 21.88 -18.48 9.12
N ASN A 416 22.69 -19.45 8.71
CA ASN A 416 23.42 -20.34 9.61
C ASN A 416 24.36 -19.56 10.53
N LYS A 417 25.09 -18.59 9.98
CA LYS A 417 26.00 -17.74 10.74
C LYS A 417 25.27 -16.93 11.81
N MET A 418 24.18 -16.25 11.44
CA MET A 418 23.41 -15.45 12.40
C MET A 418 22.78 -16.31 13.50
N ILE A 419 22.35 -17.53 13.19
CA ILE A 419 21.85 -18.49 14.19
C ILE A 419 22.97 -18.92 15.16
N LEU A 420 24.13 -19.35 14.64
CA LEU A 420 25.27 -19.80 15.44
C LEU A 420 25.84 -18.69 16.33
N GLU A 421 25.76 -17.44 15.88
CA GLU A 421 26.21 -16.26 16.63
C GLU A 421 25.11 -15.68 17.55
N ASN A 422 23.93 -16.32 17.62
CA ASN A 422 22.77 -15.85 18.41
C ASN A 422 22.35 -14.41 18.08
N ARG A 423 22.29 -14.10 16.77
CA ARG A 423 21.93 -12.79 16.20
C ARG A 423 20.61 -12.79 15.43
N LEU A 424 19.92 -13.93 15.34
CA LEU A 424 18.62 -14.03 14.66
C LEU A 424 17.56 -14.57 15.61
N GLU A 425 16.51 -13.77 15.85
CA GLU A 425 15.41 -14.13 16.74
C GLU A 425 14.06 -13.96 16.02
N VAL A 426 13.18 -14.95 16.15
CA VAL A 426 11.79 -14.90 15.67
C VAL A 426 10.86 -15.12 16.86
N LEU A 427 10.09 -14.08 17.23
CA LEU A 427 9.37 -14.01 18.50
C LEU A 427 7.86 -13.88 18.31
N PRO A 428 7.04 -14.50 19.20
CA PRO A 428 5.60 -14.32 19.18
C PRO A 428 5.22 -12.92 19.66
N ASN A 429 4.08 -12.45 19.16
CA ASN A 429 3.41 -11.25 19.68
C ASN A 429 2.75 -11.52 21.06
N GLU A 430 2.56 -12.76 21.51
CA GLU A 430 1.91 -13.03 22.82
C GLU A 430 2.64 -12.44 24.03
N ASN A 431 3.98 -12.37 23.99
CA ASN A 431 4.79 -11.74 25.04
C ASN A 431 4.45 -10.24 25.25
N LEU A 432 3.83 -9.58 24.25
CA LEU A 432 3.35 -8.19 24.34
C LEU A 432 2.11 -8.04 25.23
N LYS A 433 1.27 -9.07 25.37
CA LYS A 433 0.04 -9.00 26.17
C LYS A 433 0.29 -9.24 27.65
N GLU A 434 1.28 -10.06 27.99
CA GLU A 434 1.68 -10.31 29.38
C GLU A 434 2.48 -9.15 29.97
N ILE A 435 3.31 -8.46 29.17
CA ILE A 435 4.02 -7.25 29.61
C ILE A 435 3.07 -6.06 29.82
N LYS A 436 1.94 -5.99 29.10
CA LYS A 436 0.88 -4.98 29.36
C LYS A 436 0.29 -5.06 30.77
N ALA A 437 0.21 -6.26 31.36
CA ALA A 437 -0.30 -6.44 32.72
C ALA A 437 0.67 -5.95 33.81
N TYR A 438 1.91 -5.60 33.46
CA TYR A 438 2.91 -5.09 34.39
C TYR A 438 2.94 -3.55 34.49
N PHE A 439 2.27 -2.86 33.57
CA PHE A 439 2.26 -1.39 33.44
C PHE A 439 0.85 -0.77 33.52
N GLU A 440 -0.18 -1.59 33.79
CA GLU A 440 -1.51 -1.20 34.28
C GLU A 440 -1.58 -1.47 35.79
#